data_AF-A0AA43AHH8-F1
#
_entry.id   AF-A0AA43AHH8-F1
#
_cell.length_a   1.000
_cell.length_b   1.000
_cell.length_c   1.000
_cell.angle_alpha   90.00
_cell.angle_beta   90.00
_cell.angle_gamma   90.00
#
_symmetry.space_group_name_H-M   'P 1'
#
loop_
_entity.id
_entity.type
_entity.pdbx_description
1 polymer ?
#
loop_
_entity_poly.entity_id
_entity_poly.type
_entity_poly.pdbx_seq_one_letter_code
_entity_poly.pdbx_strand_id
1 'polypeptide(L)'
;MDQATNTLIALGGGLLIALLGWAFSSSKVEMQVVDADDAWSQFDGVTSFQLTFYRQSGNTHRVVQIHGTREDVEAEIRKVFNRAGIRDQYMVGTRGDAIDYCRAYHNHRGSNEGKKVGGCLVSAL
;
A
#
# COMPACT_ATOMS: atom_id res chain seq x y z
N MET A 1 -18.92 13.66 48.00
CA MET A 1 -18.76 12.83 46.79
C MET A 1 -18.09 11.56 47.23
N ASP A 2 -18.84 10.47 47.26
CA ASP A 2 -18.42 9.22 47.89
C ASP A 2 -17.44 8.43 47.02
N GLN A 3 -16.51 7.73 47.67
CA GLN A 3 -15.47 6.91 47.05
C GLN A 3 -16.03 5.87 46.07
N ALA A 4 -17.27 5.43 46.28
CA ALA A 4 -18.00 4.53 45.39
C ALA A 4 -18.32 5.15 44.01
N THR A 5 -18.62 6.45 43.95
CA THR A 5 -18.99 7.14 42.71
C THR A 5 -17.79 7.35 41.79
N ASN A 6 -16.61 7.64 42.35
CA ASN A 6 -15.38 7.84 41.58
C ASN A 6 -14.85 6.53 40.98
N THR A 7 -15.06 5.40 41.65
CA THR A 7 -14.60 4.08 41.18
C THR A 7 -15.45 3.56 40.00
N LEU A 8 -16.75 3.86 39.99
CA LEU A 8 -17.66 3.46 38.92
C LEU A 8 -17.39 4.21 37.60
N ILE A 9 -17.07 5.51 37.70
CA ILE A 9 -16.73 6.36 36.54
C ILE A 9 -15.38 5.94 35.94
N ALA A 10 -14.40 5.59 36.77
CA ALA A 10 -13.08 5.13 36.32
C ALA A 10 -13.16 3.77 35.57
N LEU A 11 -13.96 2.83 36.07
CA LEU A 11 -14.15 1.52 35.43
C LEU A 11 -15.02 1.59 34.16
N GLY A 12 -16.07 2.41 34.15
CA GLY A 12 -16.93 2.61 32.97
C GLY A 12 -16.24 3.36 31.83
N GLY A 13 -15.42 4.36 32.15
CA GLY A 13 -14.69 5.16 31.16
C GLY A 13 -13.55 4.39 30.47
N GLY A 14 -12.81 3.56 31.21
CA GLY A 14 -11.69 2.77 30.66
C GLY A 14 -12.13 1.66 29.71
N LEU A 15 -13.25 0.99 30.02
CA LEU A 15 -13.78 -0.09 29.17
C LEU A 15 -14.27 0.42 27.81
N LEU A 16 -14.85 1.63 27.79
CA LEU A 16 -15.40 2.25 26.58
C LEU A 16 -14.29 2.71 25.62
N ILE A 17 -13.17 3.22 26.15
CA ILE A 17 -11.98 3.59 25.37
C ILE A 17 -11.29 2.34 24.79
N ALA A 18 -11.21 1.25 25.55
CA ALA A 18 -10.62 -0.01 25.07
C ALA A 18 -11.44 -0.63 23.92
N LEU A 19 -12.77 -0.61 24.02
CA LEU A 19 -13.67 -1.12 22.97
C LEU A 19 -13.66 -0.23 21.71
N LEU A 20 -13.59 1.09 21.86
CA LEU A 20 -13.45 2.01 20.72
C LEU A 20 -12.09 1.89 20.04
N GLY A 21 -11.02 1.63 20.80
CA GLY A 21 -9.68 1.42 20.25
C GLY A 21 -9.57 0.20 19.33
N TRP A 22 -10.38 -0.84 19.56
CA TRP A 22 -10.44 -2.02 18.69
C TRP A 22 -11.21 -1.77 17.40
N ALA A 23 -12.24 -0.92 17.43
CA ALA A 23 -13.07 -0.61 16.26
C ALA A 23 -12.33 0.21 15.18
N PHE A 24 -11.24 0.89 15.54
CA PHE A 24 -10.36 1.62 14.62
C PHE A 24 -9.08 0.86 14.26
N SER A 25 -8.99 -0.43 14.58
CA SER A 25 -7.92 -1.28 14.04
C SER A 25 -8.16 -1.44 12.53
N SER A 26 -7.68 -0.46 11.77
CA SER A 26 -7.69 -0.47 10.32
C SER A 26 -7.02 -1.76 9.87
N SER A 27 -7.81 -2.68 9.34
CA SER A 27 -7.33 -3.91 8.72
C SER A 27 -6.34 -3.49 7.65
N LYS A 28 -5.04 -3.70 7.89
CA LYS A 28 -4.05 -3.48 6.84
C LYS A 28 -4.44 -4.41 5.70
N VAL A 29 -4.84 -3.84 4.56
CA VAL A 29 -5.07 -4.62 3.35
C VAL A 29 -3.72 -5.18 2.94
N GLU A 30 -3.58 -6.49 3.17
CA GLU A 30 -2.38 -7.25 2.86
C GLU A 30 -2.34 -7.54 1.37
N MET A 31 -1.12 -7.53 0.82
CA MET A 31 -0.90 -7.85 -0.58
C MET A 31 -1.00 -9.36 -0.77
N GLN A 32 -1.80 -9.80 -1.74
CA GLN A 32 -1.81 -11.19 -2.18
C GLN A 32 -1.03 -11.31 -3.49
N VAL A 33 0.08 -12.04 -3.46
CA VAL A 33 0.91 -12.27 -4.66
C VAL A 33 0.13 -13.15 -5.63
N VAL A 34 -0.08 -12.67 -6.85
CA VAL A 34 -0.85 -13.34 -7.90
C VAL A 34 -0.13 -13.19 -9.24
N ASP A 35 -0.60 -13.89 -10.27
CA ASP A 35 -0.16 -13.63 -11.63
C ASP A 35 -0.56 -12.20 -12.05
N ALA A 36 0.24 -11.58 -12.90
CA ALA A 36 -0.05 -10.23 -13.38
C ALA A 36 -1.35 -10.20 -14.19
N ASP A 37 -1.61 -11.21 -15.01
CA ASP A 37 -2.83 -11.28 -15.83
C ASP A 37 -4.07 -11.38 -14.96
N ASP A 38 -4.01 -12.18 -13.89
CA ASP A 38 -5.07 -12.28 -12.89
C ASP A 38 -5.28 -10.95 -12.16
N ALA A 39 -4.20 -10.26 -11.76
CA ALA A 39 -4.31 -8.95 -11.12
C ALA A 39 -4.97 -7.91 -12.03
N TRP A 40 -4.63 -7.91 -13.32
CA TRP A 40 -5.16 -6.96 -14.30
C TRP A 40 -6.62 -7.22 -14.71
N SER A 41 -7.13 -8.44 -14.49
CA SER A 41 -8.53 -8.76 -14.75
C SER A 41 -9.51 -7.87 -13.97
N GLN A 42 -9.11 -7.34 -12.80
CA GLN A 42 -9.93 -6.44 -12.00
C GLN A 42 -10.11 -5.04 -12.62
N PHE A 43 -9.30 -4.70 -13.63
CA PHE A 43 -9.35 -3.42 -14.35
C PHE A 43 -9.88 -3.55 -15.78
N ASP A 44 -10.65 -4.61 -16.07
CA ASP A 44 -11.27 -4.76 -17.39
C ASP A 44 -12.17 -3.55 -17.73
N GLY A 45 -12.00 -3.01 -18.94
CA GLY A 45 -12.67 -1.79 -19.40
C GLY A 45 -12.18 -0.46 -18.79
N VAL A 46 -11.24 -0.47 -17.85
CA VAL A 46 -10.66 0.75 -17.27
C VAL A 46 -9.59 1.32 -18.22
N THR A 47 -9.61 2.63 -18.43
CA THR A 47 -8.67 3.34 -19.32
C THR A 47 -7.92 4.47 -18.63
N SER A 48 -8.20 4.72 -17.34
CA SER A 48 -7.59 5.80 -16.56
C SER A 48 -7.06 5.24 -15.25
N PHE A 49 -5.78 5.49 -15.00
CA PHE A 49 -5.04 4.88 -13.90
C PHE A 49 -4.23 5.92 -13.13
N GLN A 50 -4.12 5.71 -11.82
CA GLN A 50 -3.18 6.40 -10.96
C GLN A 50 -2.09 5.44 -10.50
N LEU A 51 -0.84 5.80 -10.77
CA LEU A 51 0.35 5.11 -10.31
C LEU A 51 0.93 5.87 -9.13
N THR A 52 0.91 5.25 -7.96
CA THR A 52 1.52 5.79 -6.73
C THR A 52 2.81 5.04 -6.45
N PHE A 53 3.93 5.63 -6.87
CA PHE A 53 5.25 5.12 -6.52
C PHE A 53 5.54 5.44 -5.07
N TYR A 54 5.99 4.43 -4.33
CA TYR A 54 6.36 4.56 -2.93
C TYR A 54 7.78 4.09 -2.68
N ARG A 55 8.38 4.61 -1.61
CA ARG A 55 9.72 4.25 -1.15
C ARG A 55 9.67 2.97 -0.33
N GLN A 56 10.82 2.33 -0.11
CA GLN A 56 10.89 1.14 0.76
C GLN A 56 10.42 1.43 2.20
N SER A 57 10.47 2.68 2.66
CA SER A 57 9.88 3.08 3.95
C SER A 57 8.35 3.15 3.95
N GLY A 58 7.68 2.92 2.82
CA GLY A 58 6.24 3.11 2.63
C GLY A 58 5.80 4.53 2.29
N ASN A 59 6.71 5.51 2.30
CA ASN A 59 6.37 6.91 1.99
C ASN A 59 6.19 7.11 0.48
N THR A 60 5.20 7.91 0.09
CA THR A 60 5.00 8.31 -1.31
C THR A 60 6.27 8.94 -1.88
N HIS A 61 6.69 8.44 -3.04
CA HIS A 61 7.79 8.99 -3.82
C HIS A 61 7.28 9.95 -4.90
N ARG A 62 6.28 9.50 -5.68
CA ARG A 62 5.72 10.23 -6.82
C ARG A 62 4.35 9.65 -7.16
N VAL A 63 3.44 10.48 -7.64
CA VAL A 63 2.16 10.06 -8.23
C VAL A 63 2.14 10.43 -9.71
N VAL A 64 1.60 9.55 -10.55
CA VAL A 64 1.47 9.74 -12.00
C VAL A 64 0.07 9.30 -12.41
N GLN A 65 -0.59 10.07 -13.27
CA GLN A 65 -1.84 9.66 -13.89
C GLN A 65 -1.56 9.26 -15.34
N ILE A 66 -2.16 8.16 -15.78
CA ILE A 66 -2.03 7.62 -17.13
C ILE A 66 -3.43 7.35 -17.67
N HIS A 67 -3.69 7.85 -18.87
CA HIS A 67 -4.87 7.49 -19.66
C HIS A 67 -4.40 6.64 -20.83
N GLY A 68 -4.74 5.35 -20.84
CA GLY A 68 -4.18 4.39 -21.78
C GLY A 68 -4.47 2.95 -21.42
N THR A 69 -3.62 2.05 -21.89
CA THR A 69 -3.74 0.60 -21.68
C THR A 69 -2.85 0.10 -20.53
N ARG A 70 -2.98 -1.20 -20.22
CA ARG A 70 -2.05 -1.91 -19.35
C ARG A 70 -0.60 -1.72 -19.78
N GLU A 71 -0.30 -1.80 -21.08
CA GLU A 71 1.08 -1.63 -21.57
C GLU A 71 1.65 -0.26 -21.23
N ASP A 72 0.86 0.81 -21.33
CA ASP A 72 1.30 2.18 -21.00
C ASP A 72 1.66 2.29 -19.51
N VAL A 73 0.84 1.69 -18.65
CA VAL A 73 1.06 1.64 -17.20
C VAL A 73 2.33 0.85 -16.88
N GLU A 74 2.45 -0.37 -17.41
CA GLU A 74 3.63 -1.21 -17.17
C GLU A 74 4.91 -0.60 -17.75
N ALA A 75 4.84 0.15 -18.84
CA ALA A 75 5.97 0.86 -19.41
C ALA A 75 6.51 1.95 -18.46
N GLU A 76 5.64 2.77 -17.84
CA GLU A 76 6.07 3.78 -16.88
C GLU A 76 6.60 3.13 -15.58
N ILE A 77 5.98 2.03 -15.12
CA ILE A 77 6.50 1.26 -13.97
C ILE A 77 7.91 0.75 -14.26
N ARG A 78 8.09 0.06 -15.40
CA ARG A 78 9.39 -0.52 -15.81
C ARG A 78 10.47 0.55 -15.92
N LYS A 79 10.14 1.72 -16.49
CA LYS A 79 11.05 2.87 -16.58
C LYS A 79 11.54 3.32 -15.20
N VAL A 80 10.64 3.50 -14.24
CA VAL A 80 11.02 3.90 -12.87
C VAL A 80 11.82 2.79 -12.18
N PHE A 81 11.40 1.53 -12.32
CA PHE A 81 12.03 0.38 -11.69
C PHE A 81 13.44 0.12 -12.23
N ASN A 82 13.66 0.31 -13.53
CA ASN A 82 14.98 0.25 -14.14
C ASN A 82 15.91 1.33 -13.58
N ARG A 83 15.43 2.58 -13.46
CA ARG A 83 16.20 3.68 -12.85
C ARG A 83 16.52 3.43 -11.37
N ALA A 84 15.65 2.72 -10.67
CA ALA A 84 15.83 2.34 -9.26
C ALA A 84 16.62 1.03 -9.04
N GLY A 85 17.08 0.37 -10.12
CA GLY A 85 17.80 -0.89 -10.03
C GLY A 85 16.97 -2.07 -9.51
N ILE A 86 15.64 -2.02 -9.65
CA ILE A 86 14.73 -3.15 -9.38
C ILE A 86 14.75 -4.10 -10.58
N ARG A 87 14.70 -3.56 -11.82
CA ARG A 87 14.62 -4.34 -13.07
C ARG A 87 13.50 -5.37 -12.96
N ASP A 88 13.80 -6.66 -13.13
CA ASP A 88 12.83 -7.77 -13.10
C ASP A 88 12.67 -8.39 -11.70
N GLN A 89 13.22 -7.76 -10.65
CA GLN A 89 13.19 -8.26 -9.26
C GLN A 89 12.03 -7.66 -8.48
N TYR A 90 10.81 -7.82 -8.98
CA TYR A 90 9.58 -7.39 -8.32
C TYR A 90 8.53 -8.50 -8.35
N MET A 91 7.60 -8.41 -7.40
CA MET A 91 6.41 -9.22 -7.32
C MET A 91 5.21 -8.37 -7.73
N VAL A 92 4.20 -9.03 -8.27
CA VAL A 92 2.89 -8.43 -8.56
C VAL A 92 1.88 -9.07 -7.62
N GLY A 93 0.93 -8.27 -7.15
CA GLY A 93 -0.12 -8.75 -6.28
C GLY A 93 -1.29 -7.80 -6.24
N THR A 94 -2.41 -8.28 -5.73
CA THR A 94 -3.58 -7.45 -5.47
C THR A 94 -3.53 -6.91 -4.05
N ARG A 95 -4.00 -5.68 -3.87
CA ARG A 95 -4.11 -5.02 -2.57
C ARG A 95 -5.42 -4.27 -2.51
N GLY A 96 -6.47 -4.98 -2.15
CA GLY A 96 -7.83 -4.44 -2.20
C GLY A 96 -8.29 -4.32 -3.64
N ASP A 97 -8.63 -3.10 -4.06
CA ASP A 97 -9.02 -2.73 -5.43
C ASP A 97 -7.83 -2.26 -6.29
N ALA A 98 -6.60 -2.38 -5.77
CA ALA A 98 -5.39 -1.94 -6.43
C ALA A 98 -4.48 -3.11 -6.81
N ILE A 99 -3.58 -2.88 -7.77
CA ILE A 99 -2.47 -3.79 -8.08
C ILE A 99 -1.20 -3.20 -7.47
N ASP A 100 -0.46 -3.99 -6.70
CA ASP A 100 0.81 -3.60 -6.11
C ASP A 100 1.97 -4.29 -6.84
N TYR A 101 2.85 -3.47 -7.41
CA TYR A 101 4.14 -3.89 -7.95
C TYR A 101 5.20 -3.58 -6.88
N CYS A 102 5.69 -4.58 -6.17
CA CYS A 102 6.61 -4.35 -5.05
C CYS A 102 7.95 -5.08 -5.27
N ARG A 103 9.03 -4.50 -4.76
CA ARG A 103 10.35 -5.15 -4.82
C ARG A 103 10.31 -6.48 -4.08
N ALA A 104 10.83 -7.54 -4.71
CA ALA A 104 10.84 -8.89 -4.15
C ALA A 104 11.68 -9.04 -2.87
N TYR A 105 12.74 -8.24 -2.75
CA TYR A 105 13.70 -8.31 -1.64
C TYR A 105 13.94 -6.94 -1.02
N HIS A 106 13.79 -6.84 0.29
CA HIS A 106 14.26 -5.68 1.06
C HIS A 106 15.73 -5.88 1.45
N ASN A 107 16.61 -4.90 1.18
CA ASN A 107 18.04 -5.01 1.48
C ASN A 107 18.50 -3.91 2.43
N HIS A 108 18.66 -4.21 3.71
CA HIS A 108 18.98 -3.26 4.80
C HIS A 108 20.39 -2.61 4.75
N ARG A 109 21.08 -2.60 3.60
CA ARG A 109 22.42 -2.01 3.49
C ARG A 109 22.37 -0.49 3.42
N GLY A 110 22.17 0.15 4.58
CA GLY A 110 22.45 1.57 4.83
C GLY A 110 21.23 2.44 5.14
N SER A 111 21.47 3.57 5.84
CA SER A 111 20.43 4.51 6.29
C SER A 111 19.65 5.20 5.17
N ASN A 112 20.19 5.18 3.94
CA ASN A 112 19.50 5.70 2.74
C ASN A 112 18.62 4.66 2.03
N GLU A 113 18.59 3.40 2.49
CA GLU A 113 17.80 2.34 1.85
C GLU A 113 16.31 2.69 1.80
N GLY A 114 15.75 3.16 2.92
CA GLY A 114 14.35 3.57 3.01
C GLY A 114 13.97 4.72 2.07
N LYS A 115 14.94 5.44 1.49
CA LYS A 115 14.70 6.51 0.51
C LYS A 115 14.54 5.98 -0.92
N LYS A 116 14.96 4.74 -1.18
CA LYS A 116 14.88 4.11 -2.50
C LYS A 116 13.44 3.75 -2.82
N VAL A 117 13.14 3.63 -4.11
CA VAL A 117 11.84 3.13 -4.58
C VAL A 117 11.65 1.69 -4.08
N GLY A 118 10.49 1.46 -3.47
CA GLY A 118 10.05 0.17 -2.93
C GLY A 118 9.01 -0.51 -3.82
N GLY A 119 8.17 0.27 -4.50
CA GLY A 119 7.15 -0.28 -5.40
C GLY A 119 6.26 0.78 -6.02
N CYS A 120 5.18 0.33 -6.65
CA CYS A 120 4.15 1.13 -7.30
C CYS A 120 2.79 0.51 -7.06
N LEU A 121 1.87 1.29 -6.51
CA LEU A 121 0.46 0.93 -6.42
C LEU A 121 -0.29 1.49 -7.63
N VAL A 122 -1.02 0.64 -8.34
CA VAL A 122 -1.86 0.99 -9.49
C VAL A 122 -3.32 0.95 -9.05
N SER A 123 -4.03 2.05 -9.24
CA SER A 123 -5.46 2.18 -8.94
C SER A 123 -6.20 2.72 -10.16
N ALA A 124 -7.44 2.28 -10.36
CA ALA A 124 -8.34 2.91 -11.32
C ALA A 124 -8.71 4.33 -10.86
N LEU A 125 -8.91 5.25 -11.82
CA LEU A 125 -9.39 6.62 -11.62
C LEU A 125 -10.88 6.75 -11.93
#